data_AF-A0A919NRH8-F1
#
_entry.id   AF-A0A919NRH8-F1
#
_cell.length_a   1.000
_cell.length_b   1.000
_cell.length_c   1.000
_cell.angle_alpha   90.00
_cell.angle_beta   90.00
_cell.angle_gamma   90.00
#
_symmetry.space_group_name_H-M   'P 1'
#
loop_
_entity.id
_entity.type
_entity.pdbx_description
1 polymer ?
#
loop_
_entity_poly.entity_id
_entity_poly.type
_entity_poly.pdbx_seq_one_letter_code
_entity_poly.pdbx_strand_id
1 'polypeptide(L)'
;MKLHDDELDISADLVRGLVDEQFPAWAGRPLRAVPAAGTDNVMFRLGDDLVVRLPRMPRSAGNVVKEQRWLPYLAPFLPLAVPAPVGLGRPAAGYPMPWSVYAWRPGDHRMGDSVAAATALGDFVAALQAAPVPADAPAAYRAGNYQKSDAYVREALGDLDVPGAAALWDAGLELPGWERAPVWVHSDLLPTNVLYRDGRLDAVIDFGCAGVGDPACDLMAAWALFDPAARQVFRNRLAVDDATWERGRAWALLFGLGAWHYYDTLKPEFAALGRRTVNQTLTDRASST
;
A
#
# COMPACT_ATOMS: atom_id res chain seq x y z
N MET A 1 18.90 -10.94 -8.06
CA MET A 1 19.74 -9.73 -8.03
C MET A 1 19.44 -9.02 -6.71
N LYS A 2 20.46 -8.68 -5.92
CA LYS A 2 20.24 -7.91 -4.69
C LYS A 2 19.83 -6.47 -5.06
N LEU A 3 18.84 -5.92 -4.36
CA LEU A 3 18.33 -4.55 -4.58
C LEU A 3 18.99 -3.53 -3.62
N HIS A 4 19.58 -3.99 -2.51
CA HIS A 4 20.28 -3.19 -1.50
C HIS A 4 21.54 -3.91 -0.95
N ASP A 5 22.51 -3.14 -0.47
CA ASP A 5 23.82 -3.62 -0.01
C ASP A 5 23.78 -4.46 1.28
N ASP A 6 22.74 -4.29 2.11
CA ASP A 6 22.53 -4.97 3.40
C ASP A 6 21.57 -6.18 3.31
N GLU A 7 21.21 -6.60 2.10
CA GLU A 7 20.27 -7.71 1.92
C GLU A 7 20.85 -9.05 2.36
N LEU A 8 20.07 -9.73 3.20
CA LEU A 8 20.35 -11.12 3.56
C LEU A 8 20.24 -12.04 2.34
N ASP A 9 21.14 -13.02 2.28
CA ASP A 9 21.04 -14.10 1.29
C ASP A 9 20.02 -15.12 1.78
N ILE A 10 18.86 -15.16 1.12
CA ILE A 10 17.72 -16.03 1.48
C ILE A 10 17.58 -17.09 0.40
N SER A 11 18.22 -18.24 0.62
CA SER A 11 18.19 -19.38 -0.30
C SER A 11 16.93 -20.24 -0.11
N ALA A 12 16.58 -21.03 -1.13
CA ALA A 12 15.49 -21.99 -1.02
C ALA A 12 15.72 -23.03 0.09
N ASP A 13 16.97 -23.45 0.28
CA ASP A 13 17.35 -24.43 1.31
C ASP A 13 17.18 -23.85 2.73
N LEU A 14 17.52 -22.58 2.93
CA LEU A 14 17.26 -21.89 4.20
C LEU A 14 15.76 -21.87 4.48
N VAL A 15 14.94 -21.45 3.50
CA VAL A 15 13.48 -21.37 3.67
C VAL A 15 12.87 -22.76 3.91
N ARG A 16 13.37 -23.80 3.23
CA ARG A 16 12.98 -25.18 3.46
C ARG A 16 13.26 -25.60 4.91
N GLY A 17 14.48 -25.39 5.40
CA GLY A 17 14.86 -25.73 6.77
C GLY A 17 13.99 -25.02 7.80
N LEU A 18 13.72 -23.74 7.59
CA LEU A 18 12.83 -22.94 8.46
C LEU A 18 11.39 -23.47 8.48
N VAL A 19 10.82 -23.81 7.32
CA VAL A 19 9.45 -24.35 7.23
C VAL A 19 9.36 -25.73 7.86
N ASP A 20 10.29 -26.64 7.54
CA ASP A 20 10.23 -28.02 8.02
C ASP A 20 10.45 -28.09 9.55
N GLU A 21 11.30 -27.23 10.12
CA GLU A 21 11.52 -27.14 11.58
C GLU A 21 10.30 -26.55 12.31
N GLN A 22 9.76 -25.44 11.81
CA GLN A 22 8.80 -24.63 12.57
C GLN A 22 7.34 -24.92 12.23
N PHE A 23 7.06 -25.48 11.06
CA PHE A 23 5.72 -25.84 10.59
C PHE A 23 5.67 -27.29 10.08
N PRO A 24 5.79 -28.30 10.96
CA PRO A 24 5.83 -29.71 10.54
C PRO A 24 4.62 -30.17 9.70
N ALA A 25 3.46 -29.53 9.87
CA ALA A 25 2.26 -29.81 9.07
C ALA A 25 2.40 -29.46 7.57
N TRP A 26 3.38 -28.63 7.22
CA TRP A 26 3.69 -28.24 5.85
C TRP A 26 5.06 -28.76 5.38
N ALA A 27 5.74 -29.55 6.21
CA ALA A 27 7.03 -30.12 5.88
C ALA A 27 6.94 -30.94 4.58
N GLY A 28 7.94 -30.79 3.72
CA GLY A 28 8.00 -31.48 2.43
C GLY A 28 7.01 -31.02 1.35
N ARG A 29 6.07 -30.08 1.63
CA ARG A 29 5.24 -29.48 0.57
C ARG A 29 6.12 -28.80 -0.48
N PRO A 30 5.78 -28.82 -1.79
CA PRO A 30 6.57 -28.17 -2.83
C PRO A 30 6.90 -26.70 -2.50
N LEU A 31 8.16 -26.29 -2.62
CA LEU A 31 8.58 -24.90 -2.38
C LEU A 31 9.17 -24.33 -3.67
N ARG A 32 8.59 -23.24 -4.15
CA ARG A 32 8.96 -22.62 -5.44
C ARG A 32 9.18 -21.14 -5.23
N ALA A 33 10.34 -20.62 -5.63
CA ALA A 33 10.61 -19.18 -5.57
C ALA A 33 9.61 -18.42 -6.45
N VAL A 34 9.18 -17.24 -5.98
CA VAL A 34 8.36 -16.30 -6.77
C VAL A 34 9.32 -15.32 -7.47
N PRO A 35 9.45 -15.35 -8.81
CA PRO A 35 10.50 -14.60 -9.53
C PRO A 35 10.43 -13.08 -9.40
N ALA A 36 9.24 -12.53 -9.11
CA ALA A 36 8.99 -11.10 -8.94
C ALA A 36 8.69 -10.76 -7.47
N ALA A 37 9.53 -11.21 -6.54
CA ALA A 37 9.35 -10.93 -5.12
C ALA A 37 9.49 -9.42 -4.84
N GLY A 38 8.58 -8.87 -4.04
CA GLY A 38 8.50 -7.43 -3.74
C GLY A 38 9.79 -6.86 -3.12
N THR A 39 9.88 -5.54 -3.02
CA THR A 39 11.10 -4.83 -2.55
C THR A 39 11.54 -5.25 -1.16
N ASP A 40 10.60 -5.54 -0.27
CA ASP A 40 10.88 -5.78 1.15
C ASP A 40 10.96 -7.26 1.54
N ASN A 41 10.48 -8.19 0.71
CA ASN A 41 10.36 -9.60 1.06
C ASN A 41 10.81 -10.54 -0.06
N VAL A 42 11.53 -11.61 0.29
CA VAL A 42 11.67 -12.79 -0.57
C VAL A 42 10.45 -13.69 -0.37
N MET A 43 9.88 -14.16 -1.47
CA MET A 43 8.65 -14.96 -1.46
C MET A 43 8.83 -16.33 -2.08
N PHE A 44 8.28 -17.34 -1.43
CA PHE A 44 8.23 -18.70 -1.94
C PHE A 44 6.81 -19.26 -1.85
N ARG A 45 6.28 -19.81 -2.95
CA ARG A 45 5.06 -20.62 -2.91
C ARG A 45 5.33 -21.90 -2.16
N LEU A 46 4.47 -22.23 -1.19
CA LEU A 46 4.51 -23.45 -0.40
C LEU A 46 3.24 -24.26 -0.69
N GLY A 47 3.38 -25.35 -1.44
CA GLY A 47 2.25 -26.02 -2.08
C GLY A 47 1.59 -25.13 -3.13
N ASP A 48 0.25 -25.22 -3.20
CA ASP A 48 -0.57 -24.47 -4.14
C ASP A 48 -1.39 -23.36 -3.45
N ASP A 49 -1.49 -23.39 -2.13
CA ASP A 49 -2.39 -22.57 -1.32
C ASP A 49 -1.68 -21.62 -0.37
N LEU A 50 -0.34 -21.68 -0.23
CA LEU A 50 0.41 -20.84 0.70
C LEU A 50 1.57 -20.10 0.03
N VAL A 51 2.00 -19.02 0.69
CA VAL A 51 3.23 -18.28 0.38
C VAL A 51 3.99 -17.95 1.65
N VAL A 52 5.29 -18.23 1.63
CA VAL A 52 6.24 -17.84 2.67
C VAL A 52 6.82 -16.48 2.29
N ARG A 53 6.79 -15.51 3.19
CA ARG A 53 7.35 -14.15 3.06
C ARG A 53 8.42 -13.95 4.12
N LEU A 54 9.66 -13.72 3.67
CA LEU A 54 10.80 -13.41 4.53
C LEU A 54 11.28 -11.98 4.27
N PRO A 55 11.30 -11.09 5.29
CA PRO A 55 11.93 -9.79 5.19
C PRO A 55 13.36 -9.86 4.66
N ARG A 56 13.69 -8.93 3.77
CA ARG A 56 15.03 -8.76 3.18
C ARG A 56 15.96 -7.92 4.06
N MET A 57 15.37 -7.03 4.86
CA MET A 57 16.06 -6.05 5.72
C MET A 57 15.45 -6.01 7.13
N PRO A 58 16.26 -5.75 8.18
CA PRO A 58 15.80 -5.59 9.57
C PRO A 58 14.63 -4.61 9.75
N ARG A 59 14.63 -3.50 9.01
CA ARG A 59 13.55 -2.49 9.07
C ARG A 59 12.17 -3.05 8.70
N SER A 60 12.13 -4.10 7.87
CA SER A 60 10.87 -4.69 7.38
C SER A 60 10.36 -5.80 8.32
N ALA A 61 11.16 -6.25 9.30
CA ALA A 61 10.74 -7.25 10.28
C ALA A 61 9.59 -6.78 11.18
N GLY A 62 9.52 -5.48 11.48
CA GLY A 62 8.41 -4.89 12.26
C GLY A 62 7.05 -5.10 11.59
N ASN A 63 7.01 -5.12 10.25
CA ASN A 63 5.78 -5.32 9.50
C ASN A 63 5.24 -6.74 9.65
N VAL A 64 6.10 -7.74 9.84
CA VAL A 64 5.69 -9.15 10.01
C VAL A 64 4.80 -9.30 11.24
N VAL A 65 5.27 -8.81 12.39
CA VAL A 65 4.53 -8.89 13.66
C VAL A 65 3.26 -8.04 13.60
N LYS A 66 3.34 -6.86 12.96
CA LYS A 66 2.19 -5.98 12.77
C LYS A 66 1.10 -6.65 11.95
N GLU A 67 1.45 -7.18 10.78
CA GLU A 67 0.50 -7.83 9.87
C GLU A 67 -0.14 -9.07 10.51
N GLN A 68 0.64 -9.89 11.22
CA GLN A 68 0.14 -11.07 11.96
C GLN A 68 -0.97 -10.75 12.95
N ARG A 69 -0.88 -9.58 13.59
CA ARG A 69 -1.90 -9.16 14.57
C ARG A 69 -3.08 -8.47 13.91
N TRP A 70 -2.81 -7.51 13.04
CA TRP A 70 -3.83 -6.56 12.59
C TRP A 70 -4.60 -7.01 11.35
N LEU A 71 -4.03 -7.86 10.49
CA LEU A 71 -4.78 -8.41 9.37
C LEU A 71 -5.93 -9.33 9.83
N PRO A 72 -5.74 -10.29 10.76
CA PRO A 72 -6.86 -11.07 11.28
C PRO A 72 -7.90 -10.24 12.04
N TYR A 73 -7.47 -9.14 12.67
CA TYR A 73 -8.38 -8.21 13.35
C TYR A 73 -9.25 -7.44 12.36
N LEU A 74 -8.66 -6.92 11.28
CA LEU A 74 -9.36 -6.10 10.29
C LEU A 74 -10.21 -6.93 9.32
N ALA A 75 -9.75 -8.12 8.93
CA ALA A 75 -10.38 -8.94 7.88
C ALA A 75 -11.91 -9.14 8.03
N PRO A 76 -12.48 -9.37 9.24
CA PRO A 76 -13.92 -9.53 9.40
C PRO A 76 -14.75 -8.28 9.07
N PHE A 77 -14.14 -7.09 9.06
CA PHE A 77 -14.81 -5.83 8.77
C PHE A 77 -14.75 -5.45 7.28
N LEU A 78 -13.91 -6.12 6.49
CA LEU A 78 -13.56 -5.66 5.14
C LEU A 78 -14.32 -6.41 4.04
N PRO A 79 -14.85 -5.71 3.03
CA PRO A 79 -15.65 -6.32 1.96
C PRO A 79 -14.79 -6.97 0.86
N LEU A 80 -13.50 -6.64 0.79
CA LEU A 80 -12.52 -7.27 -0.10
C LEU A 80 -11.57 -8.11 0.75
N ALA A 81 -11.02 -9.17 0.16
CA ALA A 81 -10.05 -9.94 0.92
C ALA A 81 -8.73 -9.19 1.07
N VAL A 82 -8.08 -9.45 2.19
CA VAL A 82 -6.76 -8.96 2.55
C VAL A 82 -5.82 -10.15 2.74
N PRO A 83 -4.49 -9.95 2.82
CA PRO A 83 -3.58 -11.06 3.10
C PRO A 83 -3.98 -11.75 4.41
N ALA A 84 -4.03 -13.07 4.40
CA ALA A 84 -4.38 -13.87 5.58
C ALA A 84 -3.11 -14.54 6.11
N PRO A 85 -2.44 -13.96 7.12
CA PRO A 85 -1.31 -14.64 7.75
C PRO A 85 -1.81 -15.87 8.51
N VAL A 86 -1.16 -17.01 8.29
CA VAL A 86 -1.54 -18.32 8.86
C VAL A 86 -0.41 -18.98 9.65
N GLY A 87 0.80 -18.42 9.61
CA GLY A 87 1.92 -18.89 10.42
C GLY A 87 2.95 -17.79 10.67
N LEU A 88 3.37 -17.63 11.92
CA LEU A 88 4.43 -16.71 12.34
C LEU A 88 5.70 -17.52 12.63
N GLY A 89 6.72 -17.34 11.80
CA GLY A 89 8.01 -17.96 11.99
C GLY A 89 8.93 -17.12 12.87
N ARG A 90 9.79 -17.79 13.64
CA ARG A 90 10.81 -17.20 14.51
C ARG A 90 12.20 -17.24 13.84
N PRO A 91 13.13 -16.36 14.25
CA PRO A 91 14.54 -16.45 13.86
C PRO A 91 15.11 -17.84 14.14
N ALA A 92 15.82 -18.42 13.16
CA ALA A 92 16.49 -19.73 13.27
C ALA A 92 17.44 -19.93 12.07
N ALA A 93 18.31 -20.95 12.15
CA ALA A 93 19.18 -21.38 11.04
C ALA A 93 20.00 -20.25 10.37
N GLY A 94 20.42 -19.25 11.15
CA GLY A 94 21.16 -18.08 10.65
C GLY A 94 20.29 -16.95 10.08
N TYR A 95 18.97 -17.15 9.95
CA TYR A 95 18.03 -16.08 9.63
C TYR A 95 17.61 -15.33 10.92
N PRO A 96 17.89 -14.01 11.04
CA PRO A 96 17.79 -13.31 12.31
C PRO A 96 16.41 -12.67 12.59
N MET A 97 15.45 -12.78 11.67
CA MET A 97 14.20 -12.02 11.72
C MET A 97 12.96 -12.92 11.86
N PRO A 98 11.86 -12.40 12.42
CA PRO A 98 10.55 -13.03 12.24
C PRO A 98 10.16 -13.04 10.76
N TRP A 99 9.42 -14.06 10.36
CA TRP A 99 8.92 -14.23 9.00
C TRP A 99 7.49 -14.78 9.03
N SER A 100 6.80 -14.86 7.90
CA SER A 100 5.40 -15.28 7.91
C SER A 100 5.00 -16.14 6.72
N VAL A 101 4.01 -16.99 6.98
CA VAL A 101 3.29 -17.77 5.98
C VAL A 101 1.89 -17.19 5.84
N TYR A 102 1.46 -16.96 4.60
CA TYR A 102 0.16 -16.43 4.26
C TYR A 102 -0.58 -17.42 3.37
N ALA A 103 -1.92 -17.38 3.42
CA ALA A 103 -2.72 -17.96 2.35
C ALA A 103 -2.38 -17.26 1.03
N TRP A 104 -2.07 -18.05 0.00
CA TRP A 104 -1.88 -17.55 -1.34
C TRP A 104 -3.22 -17.24 -1.98
N ARG A 105 -3.30 -16.07 -2.61
CA ARG A 105 -4.48 -15.65 -3.37
C ARG A 105 -4.06 -15.28 -4.79
N PRO A 106 -4.66 -15.88 -5.84
CA PRO A 106 -4.36 -15.51 -7.21
C PRO A 106 -5.00 -14.17 -7.55
N GLY A 107 -4.30 -13.35 -8.33
CA GLY A 107 -4.78 -12.09 -8.87
C GLY A 107 -3.70 -11.42 -9.71
N ASP A 108 -4.11 -10.43 -10.49
CA ASP A 108 -3.20 -9.57 -11.26
C ASP A 108 -3.59 -8.09 -11.08
N HIS A 109 -2.90 -7.17 -11.77
CA HIS A 109 -3.15 -5.73 -11.67
C HIS A 109 -3.97 -5.18 -12.85
N ARG A 110 -4.66 -6.04 -13.61
CA ARG A 110 -5.45 -5.63 -14.78
C ARG A 110 -6.86 -5.25 -14.34
N MET A 111 -7.06 -3.95 -14.17
CA MET A 111 -8.39 -3.39 -13.94
C MET A 111 -9.30 -3.67 -15.16
N GLY A 112 -10.47 -4.25 -14.90
CA GLY A 112 -11.55 -4.36 -15.87
C GLY A 112 -12.41 -3.09 -15.87
N ASP A 113 -13.58 -3.17 -15.25
CA ASP A 113 -14.51 -2.04 -15.12
C ASP A 113 -14.04 -1.06 -14.03
N SER A 114 -13.65 0.15 -14.45
CA SER A 114 -13.13 1.19 -13.55
C SER A 114 -14.18 1.73 -12.57
N VAL A 115 -15.46 1.83 -12.98
CA VAL A 115 -16.55 2.31 -12.12
C VAL A 115 -16.88 1.27 -11.06
N ALA A 116 -16.93 -0.01 -11.45
CA ALA A 116 -17.11 -1.10 -10.50
C ALA A 116 -15.93 -1.19 -9.51
N ALA A 117 -14.69 -1.01 -10.00
CA ALA A 117 -13.50 -0.97 -9.14
C ALA A 117 -13.52 0.21 -8.17
N ALA A 118 -13.89 1.41 -8.63
CA ALA A 118 -14.04 2.59 -7.77
C ALA A 118 -15.11 2.41 -6.70
N THR A 119 -16.23 1.78 -7.04
CA THR A 119 -17.28 1.46 -6.07
C THR A 119 -16.76 0.51 -4.99
N ALA A 120 -16.18 -0.62 -5.41
CA ALA A 120 -15.69 -1.63 -4.48
C ALA A 120 -14.51 -1.14 -3.62
N LEU A 121 -13.60 -0.33 -4.18
CA LEU A 121 -12.50 0.25 -3.41
C LEU A 121 -12.98 1.33 -2.44
N GLY A 122 -13.97 2.14 -2.85
CA GLY A 122 -14.62 3.11 -1.96
C GLY A 122 -15.28 2.43 -0.78
N ASP A 123 -16.02 1.34 -1.02
CA ASP A 123 -16.64 0.53 0.03
C ASP A 123 -15.60 -0.09 0.97
N PHE A 124 -14.49 -0.58 0.41
CA PHE A 124 -13.39 -1.10 1.19
C PHE A 124 -12.77 -0.05 2.11
N VAL A 125 -12.45 1.14 1.59
CA VAL A 125 -11.84 2.22 2.38
C VAL A 125 -12.82 2.74 3.43
N ALA A 126 -14.11 2.88 3.11
CA ALA A 126 -15.13 3.24 4.09
C ALA A 126 -15.23 2.20 5.23
N ALA A 127 -15.24 0.91 4.89
CA ALA A 127 -15.29 -0.17 5.87
C ALA A 127 -14.03 -0.23 6.74
N LEU A 128 -12.85 0.00 6.15
CA LEU A 128 -11.58 0.10 6.88
C LEU A 128 -11.64 1.24 7.90
N GLN A 129 -12.04 2.44 7.47
CA GLN A 129 -12.13 3.62 8.34
C GLN A 129 -13.19 3.48 9.44
N ALA A 130 -14.23 2.68 9.21
CA ALA A 130 -15.29 2.38 10.17
C ALA A 130 -14.93 1.25 11.16
N ALA A 131 -13.87 0.48 10.89
CA ALA A 131 -13.46 -0.59 11.78
C ALA A 131 -13.08 -0.04 13.17
N PRO A 132 -13.40 -0.75 14.28
CA PRO A 132 -13.08 -0.25 15.61
C PRO A 132 -11.57 -0.04 15.76
N VAL A 133 -11.19 0.97 16.55
CA VAL A 133 -9.78 1.31 16.80
C VAL A 133 -9.42 0.92 18.23
N PRO A 134 -8.69 -0.18 18.43
CA PRO A 134 -8.18 -0.53 19.75
C PRO A 134 -7.15 0.49 20.23
N ALA A 135 -7.02 0.62 21.56
CA ALA A 135 -6.13 1.59 22.17
C ALA A 135 -4.65 1.41 21.80
N ASP A 136 -4.24 0.21 21.41
CA ASP A 136 -2.88 -0.13 21.01
C ASP A 136 -2.71 -0.30 19.50
N ALA A 137 -3.65 0.23 18.70
CA ALA A 137 -3.51 0.32 17.26
C ALA A 137 -2.25 1.15 16.89
N PRO A 138 -1.41 0.68 15.95
CA PRO A 138 -0.19 1.37 15.58
C PRO A 138 -0.50 2.61 14.74
N ALA A 139 0.35 3.62 14.82
CA ALA A 139 0.29 4.74 13.88
C ALA A 139 0.55 4.26 12.45
N ALA A 140 -0.21 4.77 11.48
CA ALA A 140 0.05 4.50 10.07
C ALA A 140 1.26 5.30 9.55
N TYR A 141 1.91 4.79 8.50
CA TYR A 141 3.12 5.38 7.95
C TYR A 141 2.90 6.80 7.39
N ARG A 142 1.81 6.99 6.62
CA ARG A 142 1.39 8.23 5.98
C ARG A 142 0.07 8.74 6.56
N ALA A 143 -0.04 8.87 7.88
CA ALA A 143 -1.31 9.27 8.51
C ALA A 143 -1.21 10.54 9.34
N GLY A 144 -0.29 11.43 8.96
CA GLY A 144 -0.01 12.68 9.66
C GLY A 144 0.25 13.86 8.73
N ASN A 145 1.00 14.83 9.24
CA ASN A 145 1.30 16.10 8.58
C ASN A 145 2.22 15.91 7.36
N TYR A 146 1.63 15.86 6.15
CA TYR A 146 2.37 15.83 4.88
C TYR A 146 3.09 17.15 4.59
N GLN A 147 2.71 18.25 5.27
CA GLN A 147 3.36 19.56 5.11
C GLN A 147 4.85 19.51 5.50
N LYS A 148 5.27 18.54 6.33
CA LYS A 148 6.69 18.26 6.61
C LYS A 148 7.50 17.86 5.37
N SER A 149 6.83 17.45 4.28
CA SER A 149 7.46 17.11 3.02
C SER A 149 7.59 18.31 2.06
N ASP A 150 7.31 19.54 2.50
CA ASP A 150 7.39 20.72 1.63
C ASP A 150 8.75 20.86 0.95
N ALA A 151 9.86 20.78 1.70
CA ALA A 151 11.20 20.87 1.13
C ALA A 151 11.45 19.84 0.01
N TYR A 152 11.00 18.60 0.21
CA TYR A 152 11.10 17.52 -0.78
C TYR A 152 10.26 17.81 -2.04
N VAL A 153 9.05 18.35 -1.86
CA VAL A 153 8.20 18.73 -3.00
C VAL A 153 8.81 19.90 -3.77
N ARG A 154 9.38 20.90 -3.09
CA ARG A 154 10.04 22.04 -3.75
C ARG A 154 11.25 21.61 -4.55
N GLU A 155 12.04 20.68 -4.03
CA GLU A 155 13.17 20.09 -4.76
C GLU A 155 12.69 19.43 -6.06
N ALA A 156 11.70 18.53 -5.97
CA ALA A 156 11.15 17.86 -7.15
C ALA A 156 10.58 18.85 -8.18
N LEU A 157 9.92 19.92 -7.75
CA LEU A 157 9.39 20.98 -8.64
C LEU A 157 10.46 21.89 -9.23
N GLY A 158 11.67 21.93 -8.65
CA GLY A 158 12.81 22.64 -9.24
C GLY A 158 13.39 21.89 -10.45
N ASP A 159 13.30 20.57 -10.43
CA ASP A 159 13.85 19.69 -11.46
C ASP A 159 12.82 19.28 -12.53
N LEU A 160 11.53 19.26 -12.18
CA LEU A 160 10.43 18.86 -13.07
C LEU A 160 9.61 20.07 -13.54
N ASP A 161 9.40 20.19 -14.85
CA ASP A 161 8.47 21.17 -15.42
C ASP A 161 7.02 20.67 -15.32
N VAL A 162 6.34 21.08 -14.25
CA VAL A 162 4.94 20.69 -13.96
C VAL A 162 4.10 21.94 -13.65
N PRO A 163 3.59 22.64 -14.68
CA PRO A 163 2.78 23.84 -14.49
C PRO A 163 1.56 23.60 -13.59
N GLY A 164 1.37 24.47 -12.61
CA GLY A 164 0.26 24.42 -11.65
C GLY A 164 0.48 23.53 -10.43
N ALA A 165 1.51 22.67 -10.40
CA ALA A 165 1.77 21.81 -9.25
C ALA A 165 2.20 22.59 -8.00
N ALA A 166 2.98 23.66 -8.16
CA ALA A 166 3.34 24.55 -7.05
C ALA A 166 2.09 25.18 -6.39
N ALA A 167 1.16 25.71 -7.20
CA ALA A 167 -0.07 26.32 -6.69
C ALA A 167 -0.99 25.28 -6.00
N LEU A 168 -1.09 24.07 -6.55
CA LEU A 168 -1.83 22.98 -5.91
C LEU A 168 -1.22 22.60 -4.56
N TRP A 169 0.12 22.48 -4.51
CA TRP A 169 0.84 22.18 -3.29
C TRP A 169 0.67 23.27 -2.23
N ASP A 170 0.83 24.54 -2.61
CA ASP A 170 0.62 25.70 -1.73
C ASP A 170 -0.78 25.69 -1.13
N ALA A 171 -1.82 25.46 -1.94
CA ALA A 171 -3.19 25.34 -1.45
C ALA A 171 -3.34 24.16 -0.47
N GLY A 172 -2.65 23.05 -0.73
CA GLY A 172 -2.60 21.90 0.17
C GLY A 172 -1.94 22.20 1.52
N LEU A 173 -0.89 23.04 1.56
CA LEU A 173 -0.21 23.39 2.81
C LEU A 173 -1.11 24.19 3.77
N GLU A 174 -2.02 24.99 3.22
CA GLU A 174 -2.96 25.84 3.98
C GLU A 174 -4.18 25.06 4.51
N LEU A 175 -4.38 23.80 4.11
CA LEU A 175 -5.54 23.02 4.54
C LEU A 175 -5.46 22.68 6.05
N PRO A 176 -6.60 22.76 6.77
CA PRO A 176 -6.64 22.32 8.16
C PRO A 176 -6.37 20.82 8.26
N GLY A 177 -5.63 20.45 9.30
CA GLY A 177 -5.35 19.05 9.64
C GLY A 177 -6.60 18.30 10.10
N TRP A 178 -6.48 16.99 10.23
CA TRP A 178 -7.53 16.15 10.80
C TRP A 178 -7.70 16.38 12.31
N GLU A 179 -8.87 16.87 12.72
CA GLU A 179 -9.21 17.17 14.12
C GLU A 179 -10.13 16.12 14.77
N ARG A 180 -10.57 15.11 14.02
CA ARG A 180 -11.45 14.05 14.52
C ARG A 180 -10.63 12.86 15.05
N ALA A 181 -11.31 11.86 15.62
CA ALA A 181 -10.66 10.63 16.04
C ALA A 181 -9.91 9.98 14.86
N PRO A 182 -8.68 9.46 15.07
CA PRO A 182 -7.95 8.77 14.03
C PRO A 182 -8.67 7.48 13.62
N VAL A 183 -8.58 7.13 12.35
CA VAL A 183 -9.21 5.93 11.78
C VAL A 183 -8.16 5.03 11.15
N TRP A 184 -8.51 3.76 10.93
CA TRP A 184 -7.63 2.86 10.18
C TRP A 184 -7.47 3.33 8.73
N VAL A 185 -6.23 3.27 8.26
CA VAL A 185 -5.85 3.55 6.87
C VAL A 185 -4.85 2.50 6.38
N HIS A 186 -4.90 2.21 5.08
CA HIS A 186 -3.93 1.37 4.38
C HIS A 186 -2.57 2.05 4.28
N SER A 187 -2.57 3.37 4.09
CA SER A 187 -1.40 4.26 4.04
C SER A 187 -0.47 4.08 2.82
N ASP A 188 -0.79 3.13 1.93
CA ASP A 188 -0.08 2.89 0.67
C ASP A 188 -1.03 2.37 -0.41
N LEU A 189 -2.21 2.97 -0.54
CA LEU A 189 -3.26 2.49 -1.44
C LEU A 189 -2.98 2.90 -2.90
N LEU A 190 -2.08 2.15 -3.56
CA LEU A 190 -1.61 2.37 -4.92
C LEU A 190 -2.04 1.23 -5.86
N PRO A 191 -1.99 1.41 -7.20
CA PRO A 191 -2.36 0.36 -8.16
C PRO A 191 -1.63 -0.98 -7.97
N THR A 192 -0.39 -0.94 -7.48
CA THR A 192 0.42 -2.13 -7.19
C THR A 192 -0.11 -2.94 -6.00
N ASN A 193 -0.93 -2.33 -5.15
CA ASN A 193 -1.46 -2.94 -3.92
C ASN A 193 -2.93 -3.36 -4.06
N VAL A 194 -3.44 -3.35 -5.29
CA VAL A 194 -4.82 -3.70 -5.62
C VAL A 194 -4.80 -4.85 -6.63
N LEU A 195 -5.51 -5.93 -6.30
CA LEU A 195 -5.56 -7.15 -7.11
C LEU A 195 -6.95 -7.37 -7.71
N TYR A 196 -6.93 -7.76 -8.98
CA TYR A 196 -8.10 -8.10 -9.78
C TYR A 196 -8.11 -9.60 -10.07
N ARG A 197 -9.33 -10.15 -10.16
CA ARG A 197 -9.59 -11.49 -10.70
C ARG A 197 -10.72 -11.37 -11.71
N ASP A 198 -10.47 -11.86 -12.92
CA ASP A 198 -11.42 -11.77 -14.04
C ASP A 198 -11.93 -10.34 -14.28
N GLY A 199 -11.02 -9.37 -14.16
CA GLY A 199 -11.29 -7.93 -14.33
C GLY A 199 -12.07 -7.27 -13.18
N ARG A 200 -12.42 -8.00 -12.13
CA ARG A 200 -13.13 -7.48 -10.94
C ARG A 200 -12.17 -7.27 -9.79
N LEU A 201 -12.30 -6.13 -9.10
CA LEU A 201 -11.55 -5.85 -7.88
C LEU A 201 -11.85 -6.92 -6.83
N ASP A 202 -10.81 -7.58 -6.33
CA ASP A 202 -10.94 -8.77 -5.50
C ASP A 202 -10.16 -8.68 -4.18
N ALA A 203 -8.98 -8.06 -4.18
CA ALA A 203 -8.16 -7.95 -2.97
C ALA A 203 -7.41 -6.62 -2.87
N VAL A 204 -7.13 -6.21 -1.63
CA VAL A 204 -6.13 -5.19 -1.29
C VAL A 204 -5.00 -5.90 -0.54
N ILE A 205 -3.75 -5.57 -0.87
CA ILE A 205 -2.56 -6.24 -0.32
C ILE A 205 -1.55 -5.22 0.20
N ASP A 206 -0.51 -5.70 0.91
CA ASP A 206 0.60 -4.90 1.44
C ASP A 206 0.21 -3.90 2.55
N PHE A 207 -0.18 -4.46 3.71
CA PHE A 207 -0.56 -3.71 4.90
C PHE A 207 0.65 -3.32 5.77
N GLY A 208 1.86 -3.40 5.21
CA GLY A 208 3.09 -3.02 5.89
C GLY A 208 3.10 -1.56 6.33
N CYS A 209 2.34 -0.68 5.67
CA CYS A 209 2.19 0.73 6.04
C CYS A 209 0.95 1.03 6.91
N ALA A 210 0.03 0.07 7.05
CA ALA A 210 -1.26 0.28 7.68
C ALA A 210 -1.16 0.59 9.18
N GLY A 211 -2.15 1.32 9.68
CA GLY A 211 -2.25 1.85 11.03
C GLY A 211 -3.35 2.90 11.14
N VAL A 212 -3.33 3.71 12.19
CA VAL A 212 -4.36 4.74 12.43
C VAL A 212 -3.83 6.16 12.25
N GLY A 213 -4.67 7.07 11.77
CA GLY A 213 -4.41 8.53 11.69
C GLY A 213 -5.38 9.26 10.76
N ASP A 214 -4.90 10.29 10.04
CA ASP A 214 -5.69 11.06 9.07
C ASP A 214 -6.13 10.17 7.87
N PRO A 215 -7.44 10.09 7.54
CA PRO A 215 -7.94 9.28 6.43
C PRO A 215 -7.48 9.74 5.04
N ALA A 216 -6.99 10.97 4.91
CA ALA A 216 -6.75 11.59 3.60
C ALA A 216 -5.72 10.84 2.74
N CYS A 217 -4.76 10.13 3.33
CA CYS A 217 -3.71 9.48 2.54
C CYS A 217 -4.24 8.36 1.63
N ASP A 218 -5.23 7.58 2.07
CA ASP A 218 -5.82 6.52 1.24
C ASP A 218 -6.61 7.08 0.06
N LEU A 219 -7.00 8.36 0.13
CA LEU A 219 -7.66 9.03 -0.99
C LEU A 219 -6.71 9.24 -2.16
N MET A 220 -5.38 9.11 -2.00
CA MET A 220 -4.45 9.21 -3.13
C MET A 220 -4.80 8.22 -4.26
N ALA A 221 -5.44 7.09 -3.90
CA ALA A 221 -5.99 6.09 -4.81
C ALA A 221 -6.89 6.72 -5.90
N ALA A 222 -7.65 7.76 -5.54
CA ALA A 222 -8.54 8.50 -6.45
C ALA A 222 -7.83 9.00 -7.73
N TRP A 223 -6.59 9.47 -7.58
CA TRP A 223 -5.78 10.00 -8.68
C TRP A 223 -4.82 8.96 -9.24
N ALA A 224 -4.33 8.04 -8.40
CA ALA A 224 -3.40 7.00 -8.82
C ALA A 224 -4.07 5.90 -9.66
N LEU A 225 -5.34 5.57 -9.40
CA LEU A 225 -6.08 4.50 -10.08
C LEU A 225 -7.06 5.01 -11.14
N PHE A 226 -7.86 6.03 -10.80
CA PHE A 226 -9.09 6.30 -11.53
C PHE A 226 -8.98 7.47 -12.51
N ASP A 227 -9.75 7.38 -13.59
CA ASP A 227 -10.10 8.52 -14.43
C ASP A 227 -11.13 9.42 -13.72
N PRO A 228 -11.49 10.60 -14.27
CA PRO A 228 -12.41 11.51 -13.60
C PRO A 228 -13.79 10.92 -13.28
N ALA A 229 -14.34 10.05 -14.13
CA ALA A 229 -15.67 9.49 -13.92
C ALA A 229 -15.68 8.48 -12.76
N ALA A 230 -14.73 7.55 -12.77
CA ALA A 230 -14.58 6.57 -11.69
C ALA A 230 -14.12 7.24 -10.38
N ARG A 231 -13.31 8.32 -10.46
CA ARG A 231 -12.90 9.10 -9.29
C ARG A 231 -14.08 9.72 -8.55
N GLN A 232 -15.04 10.27 -9.28
CA GLN A 232 -16.24 10.84 -8.66
C GLN A 232 -17.06 9.75 -7.94
N VAL A 233 -17.15 8.55 -8.52
CA VAL A 233 -17.79 7.40 -7.88
C VAL A 233 -17.07 7.02 -6.58
N PHE A 234 -15.74 6.92 -6.61
CA PHE A 234 -14.93 6.65 -5.42
C PHE A 234 -15.15 7.69 -4.32
N ARG A 235 -15.11 9.00 -4.65
CA ARG A 235 -15.40 10.09 -3.70
C ARG A 235 -16.79 9.97 -3.09
N ASN A 236 -17.80 9.70 -3.91
CA ASN A 236 -19.19 9.61 -3.47
C ASN A 236 -19.41 8.44 -2.49
N ARG A 237 -18.71 7.31 -2.66
CA ARG A 237 -18.80 6.17 -1.73
C ARG A 237 -18.25 6.49 -0.34
N LEU A 238 -17.22 7.33 -0.28
CA LEU A 238 -16.57 7.71 0.97
C LEU A 238 -17.28 8.85 1.70
N ALA A 239 -18.06 9.66 0.98
CA ALA A 239 -18.76 10.83 1.53
C ALA A 239 -17.85 11.76 2.36
N VAL A 240 -16.58 11.89 1.93
CA VAL A 240 -15.58 12.74 2.59
C VAL A 240 -15.87 14.22 2.34
N ASP A 241 -15.56 15.05 3.34
CA ASP A 241 -15.60 16.50 3.20
C ASP A 241 -14.53 17.02 2.22
N ASP A 242 -14.74 18.22 1.71
CA ASP A 242 -13.89 18.83 0.69
C ASP A 242 -12.46 19.03 1.19
N ALA A 243 -12.27 19.40 2.46
CA ALA A 243 -10.94 19.57 3.04
C ALA A 243 -10.15 18.24 3.05
N THR A 244 -10.79 17.13 3.44
CA THR A 244 -10.19 15.80 3.44
C THR A 244 -9.89 15.33 2.01
N TRP A 245 -10.79 15.61 1.06
CA TRP A 245 -10.55 15.33 -0.36
C TRP A 245 -9.32 16.07 -0.90
N GLU A 246 -9.21 17.38 -0.66
CA GLU A 246 -8.06 18.17 -1.11
C GLU A 246 -6.75 17.80 -0.38
N ARG A 247 -6.80 17.39 0.91
CA ARG A 247 -5.63 16.78 1.58
C ARG A 247 -5.21 15.49 0.88
N GLY A 248 -6.17 14.67 0.45
CA GLY A 248 -5.93 13.48 -0.34
C GLY A 248 -5.27 13.78 -1.68
N ARG A 249 -5.68 14.87 -2.33
CA ARG A 249 -5.10 15.35 -3.58
C ARG A 249 -3.67 15.85 -3.38
N ALA A 250 -3.39 16.53 -2.27
CA ALA A 250 -2.04 16.93 -1.89
C ALA A 250 -1.15 15.70 -1.63
N TRP A 251 -1.66 14.67 -0.94
CA TRP A 251 -0.98 13.38 -0.79
C TRP A 251 -0.66 12.72 -2.14
N ALA A 252 -1.61 12.72 -3.08
CA ALA A 252 -1.41 12.20 -4.43
C ALA A 252 -0.35 12.99 -5.20
N LEU A 253 -0.31 14.31 -5.06
CA LEU A 253 0.72 15.15 -5.67
C LEU A 253 2.11 14.85 -5.07
N LEU A 254 2.21 14.79 -3.73
CA LEU A 254 3.44 14.43 -3.02
C LEU A 254 3.97 13.06 -3.47
N PHE A 255 3.12 12.03 -3.47
CA PHE A 255 3.47 10.72 -3.98
C PHE A 255 3.91 10.79 -5.44
N GLY A 256 3.12 11.45 -6.29
CA GLY A 256 3.33 11.48 -7.73
C GLY A 256 4.64 12.15 -8.13
N LEU A 257 4.93 13.32 -7.54
CA LEU A 257 6.20 14.04 -7.73
C LEU A 257 7.37 13.22 -7.22
N GLY A 258 7.26 12.63 -6.02
CA GLY A 258 8.34 11.84 -5.48
C GLY A 258 8.64 10.57 -6.28
N ALA A 259 7.59 9.88 -6.71
CA ALA A 259 7.71 8.70 -7.56
C ALA A 259 8.32 9.03 -8.93
N TRP A 260 7.92 10.14 -9.53
CA TRP A 260 8.47 10.58 -10.81
C TRP A 260 9.93 11.04 -10.66
N HIS A 261 10.19 11.99 -9.76
CA HIS A 261 11.51 12.59 -9.58
C HIS A 261 12.58 11.57 -9.19
N TYR A 262 12.28 10.69 -8.24
CA TYR A 262 13.28 9.76 -7.71
C TYR A 262 13.51 8.52 -8.60
N TYR A 263 12.45 8.00 -9.24
CA TYR A 263 12.53 6.72 -9.96
C TYR A 263 12.64 6.84 -11.47
N ASP A 264 12.74 8.04 -12.05
CA ASP A 264 12.70 8.25 -13.51
C ASP A 264 13.66 7.34 -14.28
N THR A 265 14.88 7.15 -13.75
CA THR A 265 15.90 6.29 -14.35
C THR A 265 16.03 4.90 -13.69
N LEU A 266 15.51 4.73 -12.47
CA LEU A 266 15.65 3.50 -11.68
C LEU A 266 14.52 2.49 -11.92
N LYS A 267 13.29 2.98 -12.06
CA LYS A 267 12.06 2.19 -12.31
C LYS A 267 11.07 2.99 -13.16
N PRO A 268 11.29 3.04 -14.49
CA PRO A 268 10.51 3.88 -15.40
C PRO A 268 8.99 3.64 -15.32
N GLU A 269 8.56 2.41 -15.07
CA GLU A 269 7.14 2.07 -14.89
C GLU A 269 6.52 2.73 -13.64
N PHE A 270 7.27 2.83 -12.55
CA PHE A 270 6.82 3.47 -11.32
C PHE A 270 6.86 5.01 -11.45
N ALA A 271 7.87 5.54 -12.13
CA ALA A 271 7.91 6.96 -12.48
C ALA A 271 6.74 7.36 -13.39
N ALA A 272 6.36 6.50 -14.34
CA ALA A 272 5.18 6.71 -15.19
C ALA A 272 3.87 6.74 -14.37
N LEU A 273 3.73 5.90 -13.34
CA LEU A 273 2.63 5.98 -12.38
C LEU A 273 2.64 7.31 -11.62
N GLY A 274 3.82 7.76 -11.16
CA GLY A 274 3.99 9.06 -10.52
C GLY A 274 3.50 10.21 -11.40
N ARG A 275 4.02 10.29 -12.63
CA ARG A 275 3.62 11.27 -13.65
C ARG A 275 2.12 11.21 -13.96
N ARG A 276 1.53 10.02 -14.12
CA ARG A 276 0.08 9.86 -14.30
C ARG A 276 -0.67 10.48 -13.14
N THR A 277 -0.25 10.19 -11.91
CA THR A 277 -0.90 10.67 -10.69
C THR A 277 -0.86 12.19 -10.62
N VAL A 278 0.31 12.80 -10.88
CA VAL A 278 0.46 14.28 -10.97
C VAL A 278 -0.48 14.88 -12.02
N ASN A 279 -0.54 14.30 -13.22
CA ASN A 279 -1.43 14.81 -14.27
C ASN A 279 -2.92 14.70 -13.87
N GLN A 280 -3.29 13.61 -13.19
CA GLN A 280 -4.66 13.41 -12.70
C GLN A 280 -5.01 14.39 -11.59
N THR A 281 -4.08 14.74 -10.69
CA THR A 281 -4.33 15.75 -9.66
C THR A 281 -4.50 17.13 -10.30
N LEU A 282 -3.74 17.50 -11.32
CA LEU A 282 -3.83 18.83 -11.95
C LEU A 282 -5.07 19.02 -12.83
N THR A 283 -5.54 17.96 -13.48
CA THR A 283 -6.74 18.00 -14.33
C THR A 283 -8.05 17.92 -13.54
N ASP A 284 -7.98 17.53 -12.27
CA ASP A 284 -9.11 17.57 -11.34
C ASP A 284 -9.46 19.03 -11.01
N ARG A 285 -10.44 19.60 -11.69
CA ARG A 285 -10.91 20.93 -11.31
C ARG A 285 -11.75 20.76 -10.06
N ALA A 286 -11.33 21.40 -8.96
CA ALA A 286 -12.18 21.55 -7.78
C ALA A 286 -13.56 21.99 -8.29
N SER A 287 -14.60 21.22 -7.96
CA SER A 287 -15.97 21.58 -8.32
C SER A 287 -16.21 22.96 -7.73
N SER A 288 -16.24 23.98 -8.58
CA SER A 288 -16.59 25.33 -8.17
C SER A 288 -18.02 25.25 -7.64
N THR A 289 -18.16 25.38 -6.32
CA THR A 289 -19.45 25.64 -5.68
C THR A 289 -19.91 27.06 -6.00
#